data_AF-A0A2N2PI52-F1
#
_entry.id   AF-A0A2N2PI52-F1
#
_cell.length_a   1.000
_cell.length_b   1.000
_cell.length_c   1.000
_cell.angle_alpha   90.00
_cell.angle_beta   90.00
_cell.angle_gamma   90.00
#
_symmetry.space_group_name_H-M   'P 1'
#
loop_
_entity.id
_entity.type
_entity.pdbx_description
1 polymer ?
#
loop_
_entity_poly.entity_id
_entity_poly.type
_entity_poly.pdbx_seq_one_letter_code
_entity_poly.pdbx_strand_id
1 'polypeptide(L)'
;MPSLKSSSIFYALAAVALLPLSAFADSRAGGEPTLQDLTKTADSIVVGSCVNTKTAVVGSRSIETTYEVQVSEALKGKRAAGGLISITVPGGELTTPPIAMAVQGMPQLTKGEEVILFLDEKPETISATASKRRSPQSQQGKGPRVVALDSGKFTIYKDEKTGQRKVARVRMADFGFVHQDSAYRKVLRSVATGDMKMVDGQVVPLSGGVYTSPEGRDALAKVKATAPKAMAKSSNQVKGAVDSSGGIVVQNLDEFKAQIRQFAN
;
A
#
# COMPACT_ATOMS: atom_id res chain seq x y z
N MET A 1 -75.47 9.38 27.91
CA MET A 1 -75.07 8.43 28.98
C MET A 1 -76.29 7.60 29.36
N PRO A 2 -76.17 6.32 29.76
CA PRO A 2 -74.99 5.43 29.66
C PRO A 2 -74.78 5.01 28.17
N SER A 3 -74.35 3.81 27.72
CA SER A 3 -73.87 2.55 28.31
C SER A 3 -72.89 1.82 27.34
N LEU A 4 -72.31 0.69 27.76
CA LEU A 4 -71.48 -0.23 26.95
C LEU A 4 -72.26 -1.50 26.55
N LYS A 5 -71.85 -2.12 25.43
CA LYS A 5 -71.71 -3.59 25.20
C LYS A 5 -70.92 -3.79 23.90
N SER A 6 -69.68 -4.29 23.95
CA SER A 6 -69.31 -5.72 24.06
C SER A 6 -69.40 -6.47 22.73
N SER A 7 -68.24 -6.81 22.17
CA SER A 7 -68.01 -8.13 21.57
C SER A 7 -66.51 -8.48 21.59
N SER A 8 -66.21 -9.59 22.26
CA SER A 8 -64.91 -10.26 22.32
C SER A 8 -64.56 -10.95 20.99
N ILE A 9 -63.29 -11.34 20.80
CA ILE A 9 -62.83 -12.72 20.43
C ILE A 9 -61.42 -12.71 19.80
N PHE A 10 -60.50 -13.42 20.47
CA PHE A 10 -59.33 -14.15 19.96
C PHE A 10 -58.59 -13.66 18.69
N TYR A 11 -57.38 -13.11 18.89
CA TYR A 11 -56.16 -13.50 18.15
C TYR A 11 -54.99 -13.46 19.15
N ALA A 12 -54.46 -14.60 19.58
CA ALA A 12 -53.54 -15.50 18.87
C ALA A 12 -52.07 -15.18 19.21
N LEU A 13 -51.45 -16.15 19.86
CA LEU A 13 -50.06 -16.20 20.28
C LEU A 13 -49.11 -15.99 19.07
N ALA A 14 -48.34 -14.90 19.07
CA ALA A 14 -47.32 -14.62 18.06
C ALA A 14 -46.03 -14.08 18.69
N ALA A 15 -45.41 -14.91 19.54
CA ALA A 15 -43.95 -14.90 19.65
C ALA A 15 -43.34 -15.50 18.36
N VAL A 16 -42.03 -15.31 18.14
CA VAL A 16 -41.29 -15.56 16.87
C VAL A 16 -41.48 -14.41 15.86
N ALA A 17 -40.46 -13.65 15.45
CA ALA A 17 -39.04 -13.68 15.83
C ALA A 17 -38.47 -12.26 15.94
N LEU A 18 -37.79 -11.96 17.05
CA LEU A 18 -36.69 -10.98 16.98
C LEU A 18 -35.57 -11.65 16.19
N LEU A 19 -35.51 -11.38 14.88
CA LEU A 19 -34.31 -11.65 14.11
C LEU A 19 -33.22 -10.71 14.66
N PRO A 20 -32.13 -11.21 15.25
CA PRO A 20 -30.96 -10.38 15.42
C PRO A 20 -30.48 -10.07 14.01
N LEU A 21 -30.67 -8.81 13.59
CA LEU A 21 -30.02 -8.30 12.39
C LEU A 21 -28.53 -8.28 12.72
N SER A 22 -27.85 -9.41 12.47
CA SER A 22 -26.42 -9.55 12.61
C SER A 22 -25.79 -8.66 11.55
N ALA A 23 -25.64 -7.39 11.93
CA ALA A 23 -24.81 -6.45 11.24
C ALA A 23 -23.40 -7.04 11.22
N PHE A 24 -23.10 -7.72 10.12
CA PHE A 24 -21.74 -7.84 9.62
C PHE A 24 -21.28 -6.41 9.31
N ALA A 25 -20.92 -5.69 10.38
CA ALA A 25 -20.01 -4.58 10.33
C ALA A 25 -18.64 -5.15 9.94
N ASP A 26 -18.57 -5.58 8.68
CA ASP A 26 -17.37 -6.01 8.02
C ASP A 26 -16.41 -4.84 8.11
N SER A 27 -15.52 -4.95 9.09
CA SER A 27 -14.66 -3.87 9.50
C SER A 27 -13.57 -3.76 8.44
N ARG A 28 -13.92 -3.07 7.36
CA ARG A 28 -12.99 -2.41 6.44
C ARG A 28 -12.26 -1.29 7.18
N ALA A 29 -11.54 -1.67 8.24
CA ALA A 29 -10.39 -0.94 8.71
C ALA A 29 -9.44 -0.87 7.51
N GLY A 30 -9.35 0.32 6.90
CA GLY A 30 -8.40 0.60 5.82
C GLY A 30 -6.97 0.62 6.36
N GLY A 31 -6.48 -0.56 6.77
CA GLY A 31 -5.08 -0.80 7.06
C GLY A 31 -4.26 -0.90 5.77
N GLU A 32 -2.95 -0.83 5.90
CA GLU A 32 -2.06 -1.09 4.77
C GLU A 32 -2.22 -2.55 4.29
N PRO A 33 -2.18 -2.81 2.97
CA PRO A 33 -2.34 -4.14 2.43
C PRO A 33 -1.20 -5.05 2.91
N THR A 34 -1.54 -6.30 3.24
CA THR A 34 -0.54 -7.29 3.68
C THR A 34 0.29 -7.80 2.50
N LEU A 35 1.44 -8.41 2.76
CA LEU A 35 2.27 -9.03 1.73
C LEU A 35 1.49 -10.11 0.98
N GLN A 36 0.65 -10.87 1.69
CA GLN A 36 -0.25 -11.84 1.09
C GLN A 36 -1.28 -11.18 0.17
N ASP A 37 -1.86 -10.03 0.54
CA ASP A 37 -2.83 -9.32 -0.30
C ASP A 37 -2.18 -8.71 -1.55
N LEU A 38 -1.01 -8.07 -1.38
CA LEU A 38 -0.19 -7.56 -2.49
C LEU A 38 0.20 -8.70 -3.44
N THR A 39 0.67 -9.82 -2.90
CA THR A 39 1.12 -10.97 -3.70
C THR A 39 -0.02 -11.67 -4.43
N LYS A 40 -1.21 -11.78 -3.81
CA LYS A 40 -2.41 -12.33 -4.46
C LYS A 40 -2.94 -11.42 -5.56
N THR A 41 -2.97 -10.10 -5.33
CA THR A 41 -3.53 -9.12 -6.26
C THR A 41 -2.61 -8.86 -7.46
N ALA A 42 -1.29 -8.98 -7.30
CA ALA A 42 -0.32 -8.81 -8.37
C ALA A 42 -0.35 -9.96 -9.39
N ASP A 43 -0.49 -9.62 -10.68
CA ASP A 43 -0.29 -10.54 -11.80
C ASP A 43 1.19 -10.81 -12.04
N SER A 44 2.05 -9.80 -11.84
CA SER A 44 3.51 -9.95 -11.86
C SER A 44 4.18 -9.21 -10.71
N ILE A 45 5.32 -9.74 -10.24
CA ILE A 45 6.14 -9.11 -9.20
C ILE A 45 7.57 -9.15 -9.71
N VAL A 46 8.19 -7.98 -9.78
CA VAL A 46 9.50 -7.79 -10.42
C VAL A 46 10.45 -7.04 -9.52
N VAL A 47 11.73 -7.37 -9.65
CA VAL A 47 12.85 -6.56 -9.20
C VAL A 47 13.41 -5.84 -10.43
N GLY A 48 13.72 -4.56 -10.31
CA GLY A 48 14.31 -3.80 -11.40
C GLY A 48 14.91 -2.48 -10.98
N SER A 49 15.53 -1.77 -11.91
CA SER A 49 16.06 -0.43 -11.70
C SER A 49 15.34 0.60 -12.58
N CYS A 50 15.01 1.76 -12.01
CA CYS A 50 14.43 2.87 -12.77
C CYS A 50 15.52 3.51 -13.64
N VAL A 51 15.51 3.23 -14.94
CA VAL A 51 16.52 3.74 -15.89
C VAL A 51 16.16 5.12 -16.42
N ASN A 52 14.87 5.48 -16.40
CA ASN A 52 14.38 6.75 -16.94
C ASN A 52 13.10 7.23 -16.25
N THR A 53 12.93 8.56 -16.22
CA THR A 53 11.71 9.22 -15.75
C THR A 53 11.36 10.32 -16.75
N LYS A 54 10.13 10.31 -17.27
CA LYS A 54 9.62 11.28 -18.25
C LYS A 54 8.32 11.88 -17.75
N THR A 55 8.35 13.16 -17.37
CA THR A 55 7.14 13.93 -17.02
C THR A 55 6.59 14.64 -18.25
N ALA A 56 5.28 14.58 -18.48
CA ALA A 56 4.61 15.30 -19.57
C ALA A 56 3.27 15.90 -19.11
N VAL A 57 2.89 17.05 -19.70
CA VAL A 57 1.52 17.55 -19.60
C VAL A 57 0.66 16.78 -20.59
N VAL A 58 -0.47 16.26 -20.12
CA VAL A 58 -1.43 15.49 -20.93
C VAL A 58 -2.80 16.16 -20.88
N GLY A 59 -3.37 16.40 -22.06
CA GLY A 59 -4.52 17.28 -22.21
C GLY A 59 -4.19 18.72 -21.79
N SER A 60 -5.12 19.39 -21.13
CA SER A 60 -5.00 20.82 -20.80
C SER A 60 -4.48 21.14 -19.40
N ARG A 61 -4.54 20.19 -18.44
CA ARG A 61 -4.14 20.43 -17.02
C ARG A 61 -3.63 19.20 -16.24
N SER A 62 -3.49 18.02 -16.85
CA SER A 62 -2.96 16.84 -16.14
C SER A 62 -1.45 16.74 -16.33
N ILE A 63 -0.71 16.40 -15.29
CA ILE A 63 0.70 15.98 -15.39
C ILE A 63 0.74 14.47 -15.21
N GLU A 64 1.37 13.76 -16.14
CA GLU A 64 1.63 12.31 -16.06
C GLU A 64 3.14 12.08 -16.06
N THR A 65 3.63 11.23 -15.16
CA THR A 65 5.03 10.77 -15.14
C THR A 65 5.08 9.32 -15.59
N THR A 66 5.95 9.05 -16.56
CA THR A 66 6.23 7.70 -17.04
C THR A 66 7.62 7.27 -16.56
N TYR A 67 7.65 6.19 -15.79
CA TYR A 67 8.87 5.54 -15.32
C TYR A 67 9.22 4.37 -16.25
N GLU A 68 10.48 4.31 -16.70
CA GLU A 68 11.02 3.18 -17.44
C GLU A 68 11.87 2.35 -16.48
N VAL A 69 11.40 1.14 -16.14
CA VAL A 69 12.02 0.24 -15.16
C VAL A 69 12.57 -0.99 -15.89
N GLN A 70 13.88 -1.19 -15.78
CA GLN A 70 14.59 -2.32 -16.35
C GLN A 70 14.51 -3.51 -15.39
N VAL A 71 13.85 -4.61 -15.78
CA VAL A 71 13.71 -5.81 -14.95
C VAL A 71 15.06 -6.51 -14.84
N SER A 72 15.49 -6.76 -13.60
CA SER A 72 16.66 -7.59 -13.28
C SER A 72 16.25 -9.02 -12.87
N GLU A 73 15.12 -9.18 -12.19
CA GLU A 73 14.60 -10.47 -11.73
C GLU A 73 13.06 -10.46 -11.71
N ALA A 74 12.43 -11.58 -12.05
CA ALA A 74 10.99 -11.76 -11.85
C ALA A 74 10.74 -12.73 -10.69
N LEU A 75 9.94 -12.30 -9.71
CA LEU A 75 9.54 -13.09 -8.54
C LEU A 75 8.19 -13.79 -8.75
N LYS A 76 7.32 -13.21 -9.59
CA LYS A 76 6.02 -13.76 -9.98
C LYS A 76 5.64 -13.28 -11.38
N GLY A 77 4.90 -14.10 -12.13
CA GLY A 77 4.32 -13.74 -13.42
C GLY A 77 5.23 -14.02 -14.61
N LYS A 78 4.83 -13.57 -15.81
CA LYS A 78 5.47 -13.93 -17.09
C LYS A 78 6.53 -12.94 -17.60
N ARG A 79 6.89 -11.90 -16.83
CA ARG A 79 7.89 -10.92 -17.25
C ARG A 79 9.29 -11.55 -17.22
N ALA A 80 10.05 -11.40 -18.31
CA ALA A 80 11.42 -11.88 -18.37
C ALA A 80 12.40 -10.89 -17.71
N ALA A 81 13.46 -11.41 -17.09
CA ALA A 81 14.64 -10.62 -16.76
C ALA A 81 15.22 -10.01 -18.05
N GLY A 82 15.71 -8.77 -17.98
CA GLY A 82 16.12 -8.00 -19.15
C GLY A 82 14.98 -7.28 -19.90
N GLY A 83 13.71 -7.49 -19.53
CA GLY A 83 12.58 -6.73 -20.09
C GLY A 83 12.52 -5.29 -19.57
N LEU A 84 12.06 -4.35 -20.41
CA LEU A 84 11.77 -2.97 -20.00
C LEU A 84 10.27 -2.81 -19.69
N ILE A 85 9.95 -2.16 -18.57
CA ILE A 85 8.58 -1.83 -18.16
C ILE A 85 8.37 -0.33 -18.26
N SER A 86 7.24 0.10 -18.82
CA SER A 86 6.79 1.48 -18.77
C SER A 86 5.59 1.59 -17.83
N ILE A 87 5.68 2.42 -16.79
CA ILE A 87 4.63 2.65 -15.79
C ILE A 87 4.27 4.14 -15.79
N THR A 88 3.04 4.47 -16.15
CA THR A 88 2.55 5.86 -16.17
C THR A 88 1.67 6.14 -14.95
N VAL A 89 2.07 7.12 -14.13
CA VAL A 89 1.33 7.58 -12.95
C VAL A 89 0.90 9.05 -13.11
N PRO A 90 -0.22 9.48 -12.53
CA PRO A 90 -0.58 10.88 -12.47
C PRO A 90 0.25 11.60 -11.38
N GLY A 91 0.66 12.82 -11.68
CA GLY A 91 1.63 13.58 -10.89
C GLY A 91 3.00 13.63 -11.55
N GLY A 92 3.92 14.40 -10.94
CA GLY A 92 5.26 14.61 -11.45
C GLY A 92 5.81 16.00 -11.19
N GLU A 93 7.03 16.23 -11.65
CA GLU A 93 7.73 17.52 -11.64
C GLU A 93 8.08 17.90 -13.09
N LEU A 94 7.68 19.08 -13.52
CA LEU A 94 8.09 19.71 -14.78
C LEU A 94 9.10 20.81 -14.48
N THR A 95 10.19 20.87 -15.24
CA THR A 95 11.22 21.92 -15.11
C THR A 95 10.81 23.22 -15.80
N THR A 96 10.00 23.14 -16.86
CA THR A 96 9.60 24.28 -17.69
C THR A 96 8.15 24.15 -18.17
N PRO A 97 7.19 24.93 -17.63
CA PRO A 97 7.31 25.76 -16.43
C PRO A 97 7.57 24.91 -15.16
N PRO A 98 8.17 25.50 -14.10
CA PRO A 98 8.45 24.81 -12.84
C PRO A 98 7.15 24.52 -12.08
N ILE A 99 6.52 23.38 -12.37
CA ILE A 99 5.26 22.96 -11.75
C ILE A 99 5.41 21.52 -11.27
N ALA A 100 5.16 21.31 -9.97
CA ALA A 100 5.04 19.99 -9.37
C ALA A 100 3.56 19.69 -9.07
N MET A 101 3.11 18.48 -9.40
CA MET A 101 1.80 17.96 -9.03
C MET A 101 2.00 16.65 -8.26
N ALA A 102 1.68 16.65 -6.98
CA ALA A 102 1.65 15.43 -6.18
C ALA A 102 0.21 14.89 -6.10
N VAL A 103 0.02 13.65 -6.54
CA VAL A 103 -1.21 12.90 -6.29
C VAL A 103 -0.96 11.96 -5.12
N GLN A 104 -1.81 12.04 -4.09
CA GLN A 104 -1.65 11.23 -2.88
C GLN A 104 -1.72 9.72 -3.20
N GLY A 105 -0.90 8.94 -2.50
CA GLY A 105 -0.79 7.50 -2.68
C GLY A 105 -0.06 7.06 -3.95
N MET A 106 0.25 7.92 -4.93
CA MET A 106 0.92 7.46 -6.15
C MET A 106 2.37 7.04 -5.89
N PRO A 107 2.84 5.92 -6.46
CA PRO A 107 4.20 5.45 -6.29
C PRO A 107 5.17 6.43 -6.96
N GLN A 108 6.17 6.86 -6.19
CA GLN A 108 7.25 7.73 -6.66
C GLN A 108 8.46 6.87 -6.98
N LEU A 109 9.11 7.08 -8.12
CA LEU A 109 10.38 6.46 -8.46
C LEU A 109 11.34 7.52 -8.96
N THR A 110 12.64 7.35 -8.70
CA THR A 110 13.68 8.23 -9.27
C THR A 110 14.70 7.45 -10.07
N LYS A 111 15.30 8.10 -11.08
CA LYS A 111 16.33 7.48 -11.92
C LYS A 111 17.52 6.97 -11.08
N GLY A 112 17.92 5.73 -11.32
CA GLY A 112 18.98 5.01 -10.60
C GLY A 112 18.48 4.22 -9.38
N GLU A 113 17.20 4.31 -9.01
CA GLU A 113 16.64 3.56 -7.89
C GLU A 113 16.41 2.08 -8.25
N GLU A 114 16.86 1.16 -7.40
CA GLU A 114 16.46 -0.24 -7.43
C GLU A 114 15.15 -0.45 -6.64
N VAL A 115 14.22 -1.21 -7.19
CA VAL A 115 12.87 -1.37 -6.63
C VAL A 115 12.35 -2.81 -6.76
N ILE A 116 11.45 -3.17 -5.85
CA ILE A 116 10.50 -4.28 -6.02
C ILE A 116 9.13 -3.67 -6.30
N LEU A 117 8.50 -4.11 -7.39
CA LEU A 117 7.19 -3.64 -7.82
C LEU A 117 6.22 -4.80 -7.92
N PHE A 118 5.08 -4.64 -7.26
CA PHE A 118 3.90 -5.50 -7.39
C PHE A 118 3.02 -4.89 -8.47
N LEU A 119 2.79 -5.62 -9.57
CA LEU A 119 2.15 -5.10 -10.77
C LEU A 119 0.85 -5.86 -11.10
N ASP A 120 -0.19 -5.10 -11.40
CA ASP A 120 -1.38 -5.57 -12.11
C ASP A 120 -1.17 -5.34 -13.61
N GLU A 121 -1.31 -6.40 -14.40
CA GLU A 121 -1.17 -6.35 -15.86
C GLU A 121 -2.49 -5.93 -16.54
N LYS A 122 -3.60 -5.97 -15.80
CA LYS A 122 -4.92 -5.60 -16.33
C LYS A 122 -4.99 -4.09 -16.55
N PRO A 123 -5.30 -3.61 -17.76
CA PRO A 123 -5.69 -2.23 -17.94
C PRO A 123 -7.02 -2.03 -17.20
N GLU A 124 -6.99 -1.29 -16.09
CA GLU A 124 -8.19 -1.04 -15.27
C GLU A 124 -9.33 -0.50 -16.14
N THR A 125 -10.37 -1.32 -16.32
CA THR A 125 -11.69 -0.85 -16.72
C THR A 125 -12.26 -0.06 -15.55
N ILE A 126 -11.89 1.21 -15.46
CA ILE A 126 -12.43 2.14 -14.47
C ILE A 126 -13.95 2.09 -14.57
N SER A 127 -14.59 1.70 -13.45
CA SER A 127 -16.04 1.60 -13.32
C SER A 127 -16.72 2.80 -13.99
N ALA A 128 -17.65 2.52 -14.89
CA ALA A 128 -18.14 3.47 -15.91
C ALA A 128 -18.81 4.75 -15.37
N THR A 129 -18.99 4.86 -14.05
CA THR A 129 -19.49 6.04 -13.34
C THR A 129 -18.48 7.18 -13.20
N ALA A 130 -17.16 6.93 -13.26
CA ALA A 130 -16.13 7.99 -13.19
C ALA A 130 -15.62 8.46 -14.56
N SER A 131 -15.89 7.70 -15.63
CA SER A 131 -15.16 7.80 -16.90
C SER A 131 -15.55 8.97 -17.80
N LYS A 132 -16.59 9.74 -17.47
CA LYS A 132 -17.18 10.78 -18.35
C LYS A 132 -16.37 12.09 -18.48
N ARG A 133 -15.14 12.14 -17.95
CA ARG A 133 -14.25 13.33 -17.99
C ARG A 133 -12.78 13.04 -18.35
N ARG A 134 -12.40 11.81 -18.69
CA ARG A 134 -11.02 11.53 -19.11
C ARG A 134 -10.78 11.99 -20.54
N SER A 135 -9.76 12.84 -20.73
CA SER A 135 -9.29 13.28 -22.04
C SER A 135 -8.84 12.08 -22.89
N PRO A 136 -9.11 12.01 -24.20
CA PRO A 136 -8.71 10.90 -25.09
C PRO A 136 -7.19 10.64 -25.21
N GLN A 137 -6.36 11.40 -24.50
CA GLN A 137 -4.91 11.48 -24.66
C GLN A 137 -4.11 10.96 -23.45
N SER A 138 -4.79 10.62 -22.34
CA SER A 138 -4.15 10.03 -21.15
C SER A 138 -3.46 8.70 -21.51
N GLN A 139 -2.20 8.54 -21.13
CA GLN A 139 -1.48 7.26 -21.31
C GLN A 139 -1.72 6.30 -20.14
N GLN A 140 -2.41 6.77 -19.09
CA GLN A 140 -2.82 6.04 -17.89
C GLN A 140 -3.81 4.89 -18.20
N GLY A 141 -3.29 3.83 -18.81
CA GLY A 141 -4.03 2.65 -19.29
C GLY A 141 -3.30 1.79 -20.32
N LYS A 142 -2.14 2.22 -20.86
CA LYS A 142 -1.36 1.48 -21.88
C LYS A 142 -0.24 0.58 -21.31
N GLY A 143 -0.12 0.46 -19.99
CA GLY A 143 0.91 -0.32 -19.32
C GLY A 143 0.44 -0.84 -17.95
N PRO A 144 1.27 -1.67 -17.29
CA PRO A 144 0.97 -2.22 -15.97
C PRO A 144 0.86 -1.12 -14.92
N ARG A 145 0.18 -1.44 -13.82
CA ARG A 145 -0.09 -0.54 -12.71
C ARG A 145 0.49 -1.11 -11.42
N VAL A 146 0.99 -0.25 -10.54
CA VAL A 146 1.46 -0.72 -9.22
C VAL A 146 0.24 -1.04 -8.34
N VAL A 147 0.20 -2.27 -7.84
CA VAL A 147 -0.84 -2.79 -6.95
C VAL A 147 -0.86 -1.96 -5.67
N ALA A 148 -2.06 -1.56 -5.22
CA ALA A 148 -2.23 -0.70 -4.05
C ALA A 148 -1.36 0.58 -4.06
N LEU A 149 -1.10 1.12 -5.27
CA LEU A 149 -0.38 2.37 -5.50
C LEU A 149 1.03 2.36 -4.87
N ASP A 150 1.39 3.33 -4.01
CA ASP A 150 2.69 3.41 -3.33
C ASP A 150 3.00 2.19 -2.44
N SER A 151 1.98 1.48 -1.97
CA SER A 151 2.14 0.37 -1.04
C SER A 151 2.65 -0.90 -1.72
N GLY A 152 2.46 -1.03 -3.04
CA GLY A 152 3.07 -2.08 -3.88
C GLY A 152 4.47 -1.73 -4.40
N LYS A 153 5.08 -0.64 -3.93
CA LYS A 153 6.45 -0.24 -4.30
C LYS A 153 7.36 -0.27 -3.07
N PHE A 154 8.45 -1.02 -3.20
CA PHE A 154 9.51 -1.09 -2.19
C PHE A 154 10.85 -0.72 -2.83
N THR A 155 11.70 -0.04 -2.09
CA THR A 155 13.03 0.38 -2.52
C THR A 155 14.06 -0.62 -2.03
N ILE A 156 14.95 -1.06 -2.92
CA ILE A 156 16.15 -1.82 -2.56
C ILE A 156 17.31 -0.84 -2.41
N TYR A 157 18.11 -1.03 -1.38
CA TYR A 157 19.37 -0.31 -1.23
C TYR A 157 20.46 -1.25 -0.69
N LYS A 158 21.72 -0.84 -0.88
CA LYS A 158 22.86 -1.46 -0.21
C LYS A 158 23.22 -0.62 1.00
N ASP A 159 23.19 -1.23 2.18
CA ASP A 159 23.66 -0.64 3.42
C ASP A 159 25.18 -0.48 3.33
N GLU A 160 25.69 0.75 3.42
CA GLU A 160 27.13 1.03 3.29
C GLU A 160 27.96 0.51 4.48
N LYS A 161 27.35 0.35 5.66
CA LYS A 161 28.02 -0.11 6.88
C LYS A 161 28.16 -1.63 6.92
N THR A 162 27.11 -2.35 6.51
CA THR A 162 27.09 -3.82 6.55
C THR A 162 27.37 -4.48 5.20
N GLY A 163 27.30 -3.72 4.10
CA GLY A 163 27.39 -4.23 2.73
C GLY A 163 26.16 -5.03 2.28
N GLN A 164 25.17 -5.26 3.17
CA GLN A 164 23.99 -6.07 2.89
C GLN A 164 23.00 -5.32 1.99
N ARG A 165 22.24 -6.07 1.18
CA ARG A 165 21.09 -5.52 0.46
C ARG A 165 19.86 -5.60 1.35
N LYS A 166 19.26 -4.45 1.63
CA LYS A 166 18.04 -4.33 2.41
C LYS A 166 16.92 -3.76 1.54
N VAL A 167 15.69 -4.02 1.95
CA VAL A 167 14.48 -3.43 1.39
C VAL A 167 13.87 -2.47 2.41
N ALA A 168 13.33 -1.36 1.92
CA ALA A 168 12.59 -0.36 2.69
C ALA A 168 11.32 0.02 1.93
N ARG A 169 10.27 0.43 2.64
CA ARG A 169 9.20 1.24 2.04
C ARG A 169 9.60 2.71 2.23
N VAL A 170 9.70 3.50 1.16
CA VAL A 170 10.13 4.92 1.26
C VAL A 170 9.13 5.81 0.54
N ARG A 171 8.26 6.50 1.29
CA ARG A 171 7.25 7.42 0.74
C ARG A 171 7.53 8.84 1.24
N MET A 172 7.55 9.83 0.34
CA MET A 172 7.77 11.23 0.73
C MET A 172 6.69 11.81 1.64
N ALA A 173 5.46 11.26 1.56
CA ALA A 173 4.36 11.64 2.42
C ALA A 173 4.65 11.37 3.92
N ASP A 174 5.40 10.30 4.25
CA ASP A 174 5.76 9.99 5.64
C ASP A 174 6.74 11.02 6.25
N PHE A 175 7.43 11.79 5.41
CA PHE A 175 8.36 12.86 5.78
C PHE A 175 7.77 14.27 5.55
N GLY A 176 6.49 14.36 5.20
CA GLY A 176 5.82 15.64 4.90
C GLY A 176 6.25 16.32 3.60
N PHE A 177 7.04 15.66 2.74
CA PHE A 177 7.49 16.22 1.46
C PHE A 177 6.48 16.00 0.33
N VAL A 178 6.27 17.05 -0.46
CA VAL A 178 5.61 16.98 -1.77
C VAL A 178 6.58 16.35 -2.78
N HIS A 179 6.07 15.73 -3.85
CA HIS A 179 6.88 15.19 -4.96
C HIS A 179 8.00 16.18 -5.38
N GLN A 180 9.24 15.83 -5.05
CA GLN A 180 10.45 16.53 -5.48
C GLN A 180 11.55 15.49 -5.67
N ASP A 181 12.03 15.34 -6.90
CA ASP A 181 12.94 14.24 -7.24
C ASP A 181 14.31 14.39 -6.55
N SER A 182 14.72 15.64 -6.29
CA SER A 182 15.93 15.97 -5.53
C SER A 182 15.82 15.68 -4.02
N ALA A 183 14.65 15.87 -3.42
CA ALA A 183 14.39 15.51 -2.03
C ALA A 183 14.34 13.98 -1.87
N TYR A 184 13.70 13.28 -2.81
CA TYR A 184 13.63 11.82 -2.81
C TYR A 184 15.02 11.19 -2.86
N ARG A 185 15.88 11.63 -3.78
CA ARG A 185 17.28 11.17 -3.88
C ARG A 185 18.10 11.43 -2.61
N LYS A 186 17.84 12.52 -1.88
CA LYS A 186 18.51 12.78 -0.59
C LYS A 186 18.08 11.75 0.46
N VAL A 187 16.79 11.49 0.60
CA VAL A 187 16.27 10.45 1.53
C VAL A 187 16.82 9.07 1.17
N LEU A 188 16.81 8.69 -0.11
CA LEU A 188 17.38 7.42 -0.57
C LEU A 188 18.88 7.29 -0.26
N ARG A 189 19.65 8.38 -0.40
CA ARG A 189 21.07 8.41 -0.02
C ARG A 189 21.23 8.23 1.49
N SER A 190 20.50 9.01 2.29
CA SER A 190 20.58 8.96 3.76
C SER A 190 20.10 7.63 4.36
N VAL A 191 19.25 6.89 3.64
CA VAL A 191 18.91 5.48 3.91
C VAL A 191 20.09 4.54 3.67
N ALA A 192 20.85 4.73 2.58
CA ALA A 192 21.98 3.88 2.21
C ALA A 192 23.24 4.12 3.07
N THR A 193 23.58 5.37 3.34
CA THR A 193 24.67 5.78 4.26
C THR A 193 24.34 5.45 5.72
N GLY A 194 23.06 5.26 6.04
CA GLY A 194 22.57 5.09 7.40
C GLY A 194 22.70 6.35 8.24
N ASP A 195 22.50 7.53 7.62
CA ASP A 195 22.31 8.82 8.29
C ASP A 195 20.91 8.95 8.89
N MET A 196 19.94 8.19 8.35
CA MET A 196 18.61 8.05 8.94
C MET A 196 18.60 6.95 10.00
N LYS A 197 17.71 7.08 10.99
CA LYS A 197 17.44 6.02 11.94
C LYS A 197 16.74 4.87 11.20
N MET A 198 17.35 3.70 11.21
CA MET A 198 16.84 2.48 10.58
C MET A 198 16.45 1.49 11.67
N VAL A 199 15.34 0.76 11.48
CA VAL A 199 14.84 -0.24 12.42
C VAL A 199 14.60 -1.53 11.66
N ASP A 200 15.33 -2.59 12.03
CA ASP A 200 15.12 -3.90 11.40
C ASP A 200 13.74 -4.48 11.80
N GLY A 201 12.95 -4.89 10.82
CA GLY A 201 11.57 -5.33 11.01
C GLY A 201 10.88 -5.73 9.70
N GLN A 202 9.59 -6.06 9.77
CA GLN A 202 8.82 -6.39 8.56
C GLN A 202 8.35 -5.10 7.86
N VAL A 203 8.80 -4.88 6.63
CA VAL A 203 8.44 -3.68 5.83
C VAL A 203 6.97 -3.65 5.38
N VAL A 204 6.27 -4.78 5.53
CA VAL A 204 4.84 -4.93 5.31
C VAL A 204 4.34 -6.13 6.13
N PRO A 205 3.14 -6.07 6.76
CA PRO A 205 2.60 -7.21 7.51
C PRO A 205 2.41 -8.43 6.61
N LEU A 206 2.76 -9.64 7.05
CA LEU A 206 2.76 -10.82 6.16
C LEU A 206 1.35 -11.29 5.77
N SER A 207 0.41 -11.33 6.71
CA SER A 207 -0.96 -11.80 6.49
C SER A 207 -1.97 -11.09 7.39
N GLY A 208 -3.28 -11.25 7.14
CA GLY A 208 -4.36 -10.58 7.86
C GLY A 208 -4.53 -11.04 9.31
N GLY A 209 -3.64 -10.60 10.20
CA GLY A 209 -3.70 -10.81 11.64
C GLY A 209 -3.38 -9.54 12.42
N VAL A 210 -3.88 -9.43 13.65
CA VAL A 210 -3.53 -8.32 14.55
C VAL A 210 -2.10 -8.52 15.03
N TYR A 211 -1.16 -7.78 14.43
CA TYR A 211 0.22 -7.73 14.90
C TYR A 211 0.32 -6.82 16.12
N THR A 212 0.59 -7.41 17.26
CA THR A 212 1.24 -6.72 18.38
C THR A 212 2.75 -6.98 18.31
N SER A 213 3.56 -6.05 18.82
CA SER A 213 5.01 -6.26 18.94
C SER A 213 5.32 -7.46 19.85
N PRO A 214 6.56 -7.97 19.92
CA PRO A 214 6.91 -9.04 20.87
C PRO A 214 6.49 -8.71 22.31
N GLU A 215 6.70 -7.47 22.78
CA GLU A 215 6.25 -7.04 24.12
C GLU A 215 4.72 -7.01 24.21
N GLY A 216 4.04 -6.63 23.12
CA GLY A 216 2.58 -6.66 23.03
C GLY A 216 2.00 -8.08 23.00
N ARG A 217 2.71 -9.07 22.45
CA ARG A 217 2.33 -10.49 22.53
C ARG A 217 2.44 -11.01 23.96
N ASP A 218 3.54 -10.69 24.64
CA ASP A 218 3.72 -11.02 26.05
C ASP A 218 2.70 -10.32 26.96
N ALA A 219 2.31 -9.09 26.61
CA ALA A 219 1.22 -8.38 27.30
C ALA A 219 -0.14 -9.07 27.09
N LEU A 220 -0.50 -9.44 25.85
CA LEU A 220 -1.74 -10.18 25.58
C LEU A 220 -1.75 -11.56 26.27
N ALA A 221 -0.64 -12.30 26.25
CA ALA A 221 -0.52 -13.60 26.91
C ALA A 221 -0.71 -13.53 28.43
N LYS A 222 -0.42 -12.38 29.05
CA LYS A 222 -0.64 -12.11 30.49
C LYS A 222 -2.10 -11.73 30.81
N VAL A 223 -2.91 -11.32 29.82
CA VAL A 223 -4.34 -11.05 30.01
C VAL A 223 -5.12 -12.37 29.91
N LYS A 224 -5.27 -13.04 31.07
CA LYS A 224 -6.23 -14.15 31.19
C LYS A 224 -7.65 -13.68 30.85
N ALA A 225 -8.42 -14.55 30.21
CA ALA A 225 -9.72 -14.23 29.64
C ALA A 225 -10.77 -13.77 30.68
N THR A 226 -10.97 -12.46 30.78
CA THR A 226 -12.16 -11.84 31.35
C THR A 226 -12.60 -10.67 30.46
N ALA A 227 -13.71 -10.86 29.75
CA ALA A 227 -14.43 -9.79 29.07
C ALA A 227 -15.66 -9.38 29.91
N PRO A 228 -16.16 -8.13 29.80
CA PRO A 228 -15.50 -6.92 29.31
C PRO A 228 -15.53 -5.78 30.34
N LYS A 229 -14.47 -4.96 30.38
CA LYS A 229 -14.57 -3.55 30.83
C LYS A 229 -13.55 -2.71 30.08
N ALA A 230 -13.95 -1.50 29.72
CA ALA A 230 -13.24 -0.65 28.76
C ALA A 230 -11.77 -0.44 29.15
N MET A 231 -10.84 -0.82 28.26
CA MET A 231 -9.43 -0.49 28.40
C MET A 231 -8.83 0.04 27.10
N ALA A 232 -8.25 1.23 27.23
CA ALA A 232 -7.15 1.84 26.50
C ALA A 232 -6.91 1.45 25.03
N LYS A 233 -6.99 2.47 24.18
CA LYS A 233 -6.38 2.53 22.84
C LYS A 233 -4.87 2.21 22.93
N SER A 234 -4.47 0.97 22.68
CA SER A 234 -3.08 0.63 22.33
C SER A 234 -2.99 0.50 20.81
N SER A 235 -2.98 1.63 20.12
CA SER A 235 -2.84 1.68 18.66
C SER A 235 -1.37 1.68 18.25
N ASN A 236 -0.64 0.61 18.57
CA ASN A 236 0.55 0.24 17.78
C ASN A 236 0.10 -0.41 16.47
N GLN A 237 -0.61 0.37 15.65
CA GLN A 237 -0.62 0.13 14.22
C GLN A 237 0.83 0.28 13.74
N VAL A 238 1.30 -0.63 12.92
CA VAL A 238 2.43 -0.37 12.02
C VAL A 238 1.97 0.77 11.11
N LYS A 239 2.33 2.00 11.48
CA LYS A 239 1.79 3.23 10.85
C LYS A 239 2.66 3.63 9.66
N GLY A 240 2.84 2.67 8.75
CA GLY A 240 3.61 2.82 7.53
C GLY A 240 5.08 2.50 7.63
N ALA A 241 5.83 3.05 6.68
CA ALA A 241 7.28 2.89 6.53
C ALA A 241 8.12 3.32 7.74
N VAL A 242 7.52 4.07 8.66
CA VAL A 242 8.19 4.68 9.81
C VAL A 242 7.59 4.10 11.09
N ASP A 243 8.44 3.61 11.98
CA ASP A 243 8.02 3.06 13.27
C ASP A 243 7.57 4.16 14.26
N SER A 244 7.07 3.75 15.42
CA SER A 244 6.67 4.69 16.49
C SER A 244 7.84 5.51 17.06
N SER A 245 9.09 5.18 16.70
CA SER A 245 10.31 5.84 17.13
C SER A 245 10.96 6.72 16.05
N GLY A 246 10.25 6.95 14.93
CA GLY A 246 10.66 7.81 13.83
C GLY A 246 11.69 7.21 12.87
N GLY A 247 11.99 5.92 12.98
CA GLY A 247 12.95 5.21 12.14
C GLY A 247 12.29 4.48 10.97
N ILE A 248 12.99 4.39 9.85
CA ILE A 248 12.51 3.66 8.66
C ILE A 248 12.62 2.16 8.93
N VAL A 249 11.52 1.43 8.76
CA VAL A 249 11.49 -0.03 8.89
C VAL A 249 12.17 -0.64 7.67
N VAL A 250 13.10 -1.56 7.91
CA VAL A 250 13.87 -2.25 6.87
C VAL A 250 14.01 -3.74 7.12
N GLN A 251 14.15 -4.49 6.04
CA GLN A 251 14.26 -5.95 6.07
C GLN A 251 15.39 -6.42 5.15
N ASN A 252 15.94 -7.61 5.41
CA ASN A 252 16.87 -8.25 4.46
C ASN A 252 16.16 -8.55 3.12
N LEU A 253 16.85 -8.28 2.00
CA LEU A 253 16.28 -8.44 0.66
C LEU A 253 15.91 -9.90 0.34
N ASP A 254 16.76 -10.86 0.71
CA ASP A 254 16.58 -12.26 0.32
C ASP A 254 15.49 -12.94 1.16
N GLU A 255 15.38 -12.57 2.45
CA GLU A 255 14.23 -12.93 3.29
C GLU A 255 12.90 -12.41 2.71
N PHE A 256 12.87 -11.14 2.30
CA PHE A 256 11.66 -10.54 1.72
C PHE A 256 11.27 -11.21 0.40
N LYS A 257 12.25 -11.52 -0.46
CA LYS A 257 12.02 -12.32 -1.68
C LYS A 257 11.51 -13.73 -1.36
N ALA A 258 12.04 -14.39 -0.33
CA ALA A 258 11.57 -15.70 0.08
C ALA A 258 10.10 -15.66 0.55
N GLN A 259 9.72 -14.64 1.32
CA GLN A 259 8.32 -14.42 1.74
C GLN A 259 7.39 -14.12 0.55
N ILE A 260 7.82 -13.33 -0.43
CA ILE A 260 7.05 -13.11 -1.68
C ILE A 260 6.82 -14.46 -2.39
N ARG A 261 7.86 -15.27 -2.59
CA ARG A 261 7.74 -16.57 -3.26
C ARG A 261 6.86 -17.55 -2.48
N GLN A 262 6.86 -17.48 -1.15
CA GLN A 262 5.97 -18.27 -0.29
C GLN A 262 4.48 -17.94 -0.50
N PHE A 263 4.13 -16.68 -0.77
CA PHE A 263 2.74 -16.26 -1.03
C PHE A 263 2.35 -16.27 -2.52
N ALA A 264 3.30 -16.49 -3.42
CA ALA A 264 3.08 -16.52 -4.86
C ALA A 264 2.69 -17.91 -5.42
N ASN A 265 2.96 -18.95 -4.64
CA ASN A 265 2.59 -20.35 -4.89
C ASN A 265 1.30 -20.74 -4.14
#